data_AF-A0A8T5HT50-F1
#
_entry.id   AF-A0A8T5HT50-F1
#
_cell.length_a   1.000
_cell.length_b   1.000
_cell.length_c   1.000
_cell.angle_alpha   90.00
_cell.angle_beta   90.00
_cell.angle_gamma   90.00
#
_symmetry.space_group_name_H-M   'P 1'
#
loop_
_entity.id
_entity.type
_entity.pdbx_description
1 polymer ?
#
loop_
_entity_poly.entity_id
_entity_poly.type
_entity_poly.pdbx_seq_one_letter_code
_entity_poly.pdbx_strand_id
1 'polypeptide(L)'
;MKRGILILPLLLLSLVAASPTLEFQNEQIQATETIFATITTSGEFTKQIESSDIKFFKGRKQLSLEHDIIYYEGTHYLYIYTTSLGNLTLQIENILYKENETLKSTTITEQLNITEKTNQSLTIKPGFIFTSTSAIIKLINPTNLQLNLTYNDNETSIDPFQSFEVELTPTQTFSHLNISTYKDFSIPIIYFNTTGNITFVSPETKPNLRAEFELILLELFTNNKTQQTIKLFNFGDDNLTNLEATSNSTFIKIEKLRDMSGRETQNLTLEINSELSGYFQEIINISYIQNETEKTTEVTLVIFVLPEGISEPNFQIQEETCEQLSGQICEPGVICNGTITFSKNKESCCLASCIEIKDDDSGDSNGFGWLIAIVIFAILGFIGHYFYKKQKSLQTPTPKQSMKTSTEKFEKRLVGNENKRTTGNLTKS
;
A
#
# COMPACT_ATOMS: atom_id res chain seq x y z
N MET A 1 10.59 -37.05 70.91
CA MET A 1 9.74 -36.69 69.76
C MET A 1 10.59 -35.92 68.75
N LYS A 2 10.97 -36.54 67.63
CA LYS A 2 11.58 -35.87 66.47
C LYS A 2 10.69 -36.17 65.26
N ARG A 3 9.85 -35.21 64.88
CA ARG A 3 9.06 -35.26 63.63
C ARG A 3 9.99 -34.79 62.51
N GLY A 4 10.51 -35.74 61.74
CA GLY A 4 11.17 -35.45 60.47
C GLY A 4 10.11 -35.12 59.43
N ILE A 5 10.08 -33.87 58.97
CA ILE A 5 9.26 -33.44 57.83
C ILE A 5 9.98 -33.97 56.59
N LEU A 6 9.42 -35.00 55.96
CA LEU A 6 9.84 -35.50 54.66
C LEU A 6 9.31 -34.53 53.59
N ILE A 7 10.11 -33.54 53.21
CA ILE A 7 9.83 -32.68 52.05
C ILE A 7 10.10 -33.54 50.81
N LEU A 8 9.05 -34.14 50.26
CA LEU A 8 9.09 -34.80 48.96
C LEU A 8 9.27 -33.70 47.91
N PRO A 9 10.41 -33.64 47.18
CA PRO A 9 10.52 -32.72 46.06
C PRO A 9 9.60 -33.28 44.98
N LEU A 10 8.42 -32.70 44.86
CA LEU A 10 7.48 -32.96 43.78
C LEU A 10 8.21 -32.54 42.50
N LEU A 11 8.80 -33.52 41.81
CA LEU A 11 9.42 -33.35 40.51
C LEU A 11 8.36 -32.78 39.57
N LEU A 12 8.38 -31.46 39.39
CA LEU A 12 7.76 -30.77 38.27
C LEU A 12 8.56 -31.19 37.03
N LEU A 13 8.32 -32.42 36.57
CA LEU A 13 8.71 -32.81 35.22
C LEU A 13 7.91 -31.89 34.31
N SER A 14 8.56 -30.84 33.81
CA SER A 14 8.02 -30.00 32.76
C SER A 14 7.66 -30.94 31.62
N LEU A 15 6.35 -31.14 31.42
CA LEU A 15 5.83 -31.79 30.23
C LEU A 15 6.23 -30.86 29.08
N VAL A 16 7.40 -31.12 28.49
CA VAL A 16 7.86 -30.41 27.30
C VAL A 16 6.85 -30.77 26.21
N ALA A 17 5.99 -29.82 25.87
CA ALA A 17 5.01 -30.02 24.82
C ALA A 17 5.76 -30.23 23.50
N ALA A 18 5.39 -31.25 22.72
CA ALA A 18 6.00 -31.52 21.43
C ALA A 18 5.53 -30.58 20.32
N SER A 19 5.01 -29.40 20.68
CA SER A 19 4.61 -28.40 19.69
C SER A 19 5.85 -27.95 18.91
N PRO A 20 5.74 -27.80 17.58
CA PRO A 20 6.75 -27.13 16.79
C PRO A 20 7.14 -25.78 17.39
N THR A 21 8.45 -25.50 17.41
CA THR A 21 9.06 -24.27 17.92
C THR A 21 9.89 -23.61 16.82
N LEU A 22 9.80 -22.28 16.71
CA LEU A 22 10.63 -21.47 15.82
C LEU A 22 11.75 -20.82 16.66
N GLU A 23 12.99 -20.99 16.23
CA GLU A 23 14.17 -20.40 16.88
C GLU A 23 14.94 -19.56 15.87
N PHE A 24 15.12 -18.27 16.15
CA PHE A 24 15.95 -17.39 15.33
C PHE A 24 17.42 -17.54 15.71
N GLN A 25 18.31 -17.54 14.72
CA GLN A 25 19.75 -17.58 15.00
C GLN A 25 20.22 -16.32 15.74
N ASN A 26 19.63 -15.17 15.44
CA ASN A 26 19.98 -13.89 16.02
C ASN A 26 18.71 -13.16 16.49
N GLU A 27 18.66 -12.74 17.76
CA GLU A 27 17.50 -12.03 18.35
C GLU A 27 17.33 -10.62 17.80
N GLN A 28 18.44 -9.91 17.60
CA GLN A 28 18.43 -8.57 17.02
C GLN A 28 18.44 -8.70 15.50
N ILE A 29 17.51 -8.05 14.82
CA ILE A 29 17.37 -8.11 13.36
C ILE A 29 17.45 -6.70 12.78
N GLN A 30 18.26 -6.52 11.74
CA GLN A 30 18.44 -5.22 11.07
C GLN A 30 17.85 -5.26 9.66
N ALA A 31 17.42 -4.10 9.15
CA ALA A 31 16.95 -4.03 7.78
C ALA A 31 18.05 -4.43 6.79
N THR A 32 17.68 -5.17 5.75
CA THR A 32 18.58 -5.74 4.71
C THR A 32 19.49 -6.87 5.18
N GLU A 33 19.36 -7.31 6.43
CA GLU A 33 20.00 -8.53 6.93
C GLU A 33 19.23 -9.78 6.47
N THR A 34 19.94 -10.88 6.21
CA THR A 34 19.31 -12.20 6.07
C THR A 34 19.00 -12.75 7.46
N ILE A 35 17.73 -12.99 7.76
CA ILE A 35 17.29 -13.66 8.98
C ILE A 35 17.38 -15.17 8.74
N PHE A 36 17.95 -15.90 9.70
CA PHE A 36 17.93 -17.37 9.73
C PHE A 36 17.10 -17.84 10.91
N ALA A 37 16.29 -18.86 10.69
CA ALA A 37 15.52 -19.52 11.72
C ALA A 37 15.42 -21.03 11.48
N THR A 38 15.27 -21.78 12.56
CA THR A 38 14.99 -23.21 12.52
C THR A 38 13.60 -23.49 13.08
N ILE A 39 12.92 -24.46 12.50
CA ILE A 39 11.64 -24.98 13.02
C ILE A 39 11.84 -26.44 13.35
N THR A 40 11.74 -26.74 14.64
CA THR A 40 11.96 -28.08 15.19
C THR A 40 10.73 -28.50 15.99
N THR A 41 10.59 -29.81 16.22
CA THR A 41 9.59 -30.38 17.11
C THR A 41 10.21 -31.61 17.79
N SER A 42 9.84 -31.89 19.04
CA SER A 42 10.19 -33.17 19.66
C SER A 42 9.27 -34.32 19.22
N GLY A 43 8.24 -34.02 18.43
CA GLY A 43 7.39 -34.99 17.74
C GLY A 43 7.92 -35.32 16.35
N GLU A 44 7.03 -35.66 15.43
CA GLU A 44 7.34 -35.91 14.01
C GLU A 44 6.51 -34.97 13.12
N PHE A 45 7.16 -34.26 12.19
CA PHE A 45 6.43 -33.53 11.15
C PHE A 45 5.74 -34.52 10.20
N THR A 46 4.43 -34.39 10.03
CA THR A 46 3.66 -35.25 9.11
C THR A 46 3.53 -34.67 7.71
N LYS A 47 3.83 -33.37 7.57
CA LYS A 47 3.85 -32.63 6.31
C LYS A 47 5.05 -31.67 6.38
N GLN A 48 5.80 -31.54 5.28
CA GLN A 48 6.80 -30.49 5.15
C GLN A 48 6.09 -29.12 5.12
N ILE A 49 6.71 -28.13 5.75
CA ILE A 49 6.24 -26.75 5.70
C ILE A 49 6.65 -26.20 4.34
N GLU A 50 5.67 -25.85 3.53
CA GLU A 50 5.90 -25.30 2.20
C GLU A 50 6.05 -23.78 2.28
N SER A 51 6.68 -23.16 1.27
CA SER A 51 6.81 -21.71 1.24
C SER A 51 5.44 -20.97 1.23
N SER A 52 4.38 -21.60 0.70
CA SER A 52 3.02 -21.06 0.72
C SER A 52 2.37 -21.06 2.11
N ASP A 53 2.90 -21.85 3.05
CA ASP A 53 2.45 -21.89 4.44
C ASP A 53 3.03 -20.71 5.26
N ILE A 54 3.98 -19.94 4.70
CA ILE A 54 4.70 -18.84 5.36
C ILE A 54 4.18 -17.49 4.88
N LYS A 55 3.70 -16.67 5.82
CA LYS A 55 3.15 -15.33 5.56
C LYS A 55 3.82 -14.28 6.44
N PHE A 56 3.93 -13.07 5.91
CA PHE A 56 4.46 -11.92 6.62
C PHE A 56 3.40 -10.82 6.67
N PHE A 57 3.29 -10.14 7.80
CA PHE A 57 2.32 -9.07 7.98
C PHE A 57 2.98 -7.81 8.55
N LYS A 58 2.50 -6.65 8.12
CA LYS A 58 2.75 -5.36 8.75
C LYS A 58 1.41 -4.80 9.23
N GLY A 59 1.13 -4.98 10.52
CA GLY A 59 -0.22 -4.78 11.07
C GLY A 59 -1.20 -5.79 10.46
N ARG A 60 -2.24 -5.31 9.76
CA ARG A 60 -3.24 -6.16 9.09
C ARG A 60 -2.94 -6.45 7.61
N LYS A 61 -1.85 -5.91 7.07
CA LYS A 61 -1.51 -6.04 5.64
C LYS A 61 -0.48 -7.14 5.43
N GLN A 62 -0.75 -8.07 4.52
CA GLN A 62 0.20 -9.11 4.11
C GLN A 62 1.29 -8.49 3.24
N LEU A 63 2.55 -8.72 3.62
CA LEU A 63 3.76 -8.22 2.98
C LEU A 63 4.41 -9.35 2.17
N SER A 64 4.90 -9.04 0.96
CA SER A 64 5.70 -9.99 0.20
C SER A 64 7.18 -9.85 0.55
N LEU A 65 7.77 -10.91 1.13
CA LEU A 65 9.21 -10.99 1.39
C LEU A 65 9.84 -12.15 0.61
N GLU A 66 11.08 -11.96 0.18
CA GLU A 66 11.89 -13.04 -0.37
C GLU A 66 12.33 -13.94 0.78
N HIS A 67 11.95 -15.22 0.71
CA HIS A 67 12.21 -16.23 1.73
C HIS A 67 12.17 -17.61 1.06
N ASP A 68 12.81 -18.57 1.70
CA ASP A 68 12.74 -19.98 1.31
C ASP A 68 12.93 -20.88 2.54
N ILE A 69 12.50 -22.14 2.42
CA ILE A 69 12.51 -23.12 3.49
C ILE A 69 12.94 -24.47 2.95
N ILE A 70 13.81 -25.17 3.69
CA ILE A 70 14.22 -26.54 3.36
C ILE A 70 14.10 -27.45 4.57
N TYR A 71 13.61 -28.67 4.36
CA TYR A 71 13.52 -29.69 5.40
C TYR A 71 14.69 -30.67 5.30
N TYR A 72 15.43 -30.85 6.40
CA TYR A 72 16.52 -31.82 6.48
C TYR A 72 16.63 -32.38 7.90
N GLU A 73 16.72 -33.72 8.02
CA GLU A 73 16.89 -34.44 9.29
C GLU A 73 15.99 -33.97 10.45
N GLY A 74 14.70 -33.77 10.19
CA GLY A 74 13.74 -33.37 11.24
C GLY A 74 13.70 -31.88 11.53
N THR A 75 14.51 -31.07 10.86
CA THR A 75 14.58 -29.61 11.04
C THR A 75 14.20 -28.91 9.75
N HIS A 76 13.36 -27.87 9.85
CA HIS A 76 13.21 -26.94 8.74
C HIS A 76 14.16 -25.76 8.94
N TYR A 77 14.90 -25.40 7.90
CA TYR A 77 15.77 -24.23 7.85
C TYR A 77 15.09 -23.17 7.01
N LEU A 78 14.76 -22.05 7.63
CA LEU A 78 14.10 -20.92 7.02
C LEU A 78 15.09 -19.76 6.93
N TYR A 79 15.17 -19.13 5.76
CA TYR A 79 15.77 -17.80 5.66
C TYR A 79 14.77 -16.77 5.15
N ILE A 80 14.94 -15.51 5.57
CA ILE A 80 14.09 -14.40 5.19
C ILE A 80 14.98 -13.20 4.83
N TYR A 81 14.78 -12.62 3.66
CA TYR A 81 15.39 -11.35 3.28
C TYR A 81 14.44 -10.21 3.60
N THR A 82 14.85 -9.33 4.49
CA THR A 82 14.07 -8.16 4.85
C THR A 82 14.48 -6.96 4.02
N THR A 83 13.51 -6.21 3.49
CA THR A 83 13.77 -4.96 2.75
C THR A 83 13.21 -3.72 3.47
N SER A 84 12.36 -3.92 4.48
CA SER A 84 11.63 -2.85 5.15
C SER A 84 11.90 -2.79 6.64
N LEU A 85 11.83 -1.57 7.18
CA LEU A 85 11.98 -1.28 8.61
C LEU A 85 10.64 -1.47 9.35
N GLY A 86 10.77 -1.77 10.64
CA GLY A 86 9.67 -1.79 11.60
C GLY A 86 9.29 -3.19 12.08
N ASN A 87 8.12 -3.25 12.73
CA ASN A 87 7.64 -4.49 13.32
C ASN A 87 6.83 -5.26 12.27
N LEU A 88 7.26 -6.49 12.00
CA LEU A 88 6.56 -7.44 11.15
C LEU A 88 6.09 -8.62 12.00
N THR A 89 5.05 -9.30 11.53
CA THR A 89 4.61 -10.58 12.10
C THR A 89 4.88 -11.67 11.09
N LEU A 90 5.68 -12.66 11.46
CA LEU A 90 5.84 -13.92 10.74
C LEU A 90 4.76 -14.88 11.21
N GLN A 91 4.02 -15.46 10.28
CA GLN A 91 3.02 -16.47 10.54
C GLN A 91 3.31 -17.70 9.68
N ILE A 92 3.40 -18.87 10.33
CA ILE A 92 3.57 -20.16 9.65
C ILE A 92 2.34 -20.99 9.96
N GLU A 93 1.47 -21.15 8.96
CA GLU A 93 0.15 -21.76 9.12
C GLU A 93 0.17 -23.28 8.94
N ASN A 94 -0.80 -23.95 9.55
CA ASN A 94 -1.12 -25.36 9.28
C ASN A 94 0.07 -26.33 9.43
N ILE A 95 0.95 -26.10 10.40
CA ILE A 95 2.06 -27.02 10.69
C ILE A 95 1.49 -28.32 11.24
N LEU A 96 1.57 -29.39 10.45
CA LEU A 96 1.06 -30.71 10.83
C LEU A 96 2.17 -31.56 11.46
N TYR A 97 1.90 -32.05 12.67
CA TYR A 97 2.85 -32.85 13.43
C TYR A 97 2.14 -33.93 14.25
N LYS A 98 2.89 -34.97 14.63
CA LYS A 98 2.43 -36.03 15.56
C LYS A 98 3.05 -35.85 16.92
N GLU A 99 2.21 -35.96 17.95
CA GLU A 99 2.62 -36.09 19.34
C GLU A 99 1.90 -37.30 19.94
N ASN A 100 2.66 -38.31 20.40
CA ASN A 100 2.12 -39.56 20.93
C ASN A 100 1.09 -40.22 19.97
N GLU A 101 1.47 -40.43 18.71
CA GLU A 101 0.62 -40.98 17.62
C GLU A 101 -0.64 -40.17 17.26
N THR A 102 -0.86 -39.02 17.91
CA THR A 102 -2.01 -38.16 17.62
C THR A 102 -1.58 -37.08 16.64
N LEU A 103 -2.26 -36.99 15.51
CA LEU A 103 -2.09 -35.90 14.55
C LEU A 103 -2.60 -34.59 15.15
N LYS A 104 -1.77 -33.56 15.10
CA LYS A 104 -2.05 -32.21 15.56
C LYS A 104 -1.71 -31.20 14.47
N SER A 105 -2.30 -30.02 14.59
CA SER A 105 -1.98 -28.86 13.77
C SER A 105 -1.72 -27.67 14.68
N THR A 106 -0.75 -26.83 14.31
CA THR A 106 -0.49 -25.56 14.98
C THR A 106 -0.15 -24.47 13.98
N THR A 107 -0.26 -23.23 14.41
CA THR A 107 0.22 -22.05 13.70
C THR A 107 1.24 -21.36 14.59
N ILE A 108 2.43 -21.10 14.06
CA ILE A 108 3.43 -20.29 14.75
C ILE A 108 3.20 -18.83 14.34
N THR A 109 3.22 -17.91 15.30
CA THR A 109 3.12 -16.47 15.06
C THR A 109 4.18 -15.76 15.88
N GLU A 110 5.15 -15.13 15.21
CA GLU A 110 6.28 -14.46 15.85
C GLU A 110 6.41 -13.00 15.41
N GLN A 111 6.81 -12.14 16.34
CA GLN A 111 7.05 -10.72 16.07
C GLN A 111 8.52 -10.50 15.70
N LEU A 112 8.75 -9.99 14.50
CA LEU A 112 10.06 -9.59 14.00
C LEU A 112 10.21 -8.08 14.19
N ASN A 113 11.07 -7.65 15.12
CA ASN A 113 11.41 -6.25 15.27
C ASN A 113 12.64 -5.92 14.42
N ILE A 114 12.41 -5.37 13.22
CA ILE A 114 13.49 -4.98 12.30
C ILE A 114 13.89 -3.56 12.60
N THR A 115 15.05 -3.40 13.24
CA THR A 115 15.58 -2.09 13.61
C THR A 115 16.23 -1.40 12.41
N GLU A 116 16.42 -0.08 12.55
CA GLU A 116 17.30 0.65 11.64
C GLU A 116 18.66 -0.02 11.54
N LYS A 117 19.26 0.12 10.34
CA LYS A 117 20.63 -0.32 10.10
C LYS A 117 21.49 0.38 11.15
N THR A 118 22.02 -0.40 12.08
CA THR A 118 23.32 -0.01 12.64
C THR A 118 24.29 0.02 11.46
N ASN A 119 25.42 0.70 11.53
CA ASN A 119 26.25 0.91 10.34
C ASN A 119 26.83 -0.38 9.69
N GLN A 120 26.36 -1.57 10.07
CA GLN A 120 26.76 -2.90 9.62
C GLN A 120 25.50 -3.75 9.40
N SER A 121 25.39 -4.38 8.23
CA SER A 121 24.33 -5.32 7.85
C SER A 121 24.91 -6.31 6.85
N LEU A 122 24.47 -7.55 6.85
CA LEU A 122 24.93 -8.56 5.89
C LEU A 122 23.73 -9.27 5.21
N THR A 123 23.67 -9.22 3.88
CA THR A 123 22.77 -10.08 3.10
C THR A 123 23.57 -11.30 2.60
N ILE A 124 23.04 -12.50 2.81
CA ILE A 124 23.68 -13.78 2.45
C ILE A 124 22.77 -14.54 1.49
N LYS A 125 23.23 -14.79 0.26
CA LYS A 125 22.43 -15.42 -0.80
C LYS A 125 23.15 -16.62 -1.45
N PRO A 126 22.51 -17.79 -1.60
CA PRO A 126 21.26 -18.19 -0.94
C PRO A 126 21.45 -18.34 0.59
N GLY A 127 20.36 -18.39 1.35
CA GLY A 127 20.38 -18.60 2.81
C GLY A 127 20.44 -20.08 3.23
N PHE A 128 20.56 -21.00 2.28
CA PHE A 128 21.03 -22.37 2.52
C PHE A 128 21.60 -22.89 1.21
N ILE A 129 22.45 -23.90 1.27
CA ILE A 129 22.95 -24.58 0.09
C ILE A 129 22.37 -25.98 0.04
N PHE A 130 21.79 -26.32 -1.09
CA PHE A 130 21.39 -27.68 -1.42
C PHE A 130 22.07 -28.06 -2.75
N THR A 131 23.12 -28.88 -2.73
CA THR A 131 23.97 -29.12 -3.91
C THR A 131 24.56 -30.54 -3.96
N SER A 132 24.96 -30.98 -5.15
CA SER A 132 25.80 -32.18 -5.36
C SER A 132 27.21 -31.87 -5.86
N THR A 133 27.50 -30.59 -6.09
CA THR A 133 28.77 -30.10 -6.65
C THR A 133 29.26 -28.89 -5.86
N SER A 134 30.20 -28.13 -6.42
CA SER A 134 30.50 -26.81 -5.87
C SER A 134 29.24 -25.92 -5.89
N ALA A 135 29.18 -25.01 -4.93
CA ALA A 135 28.13 -23.99 -4.82
C ALA A 135 28.78 -22.64 -4.52
N ILE A 136 28.10 -21.56 -4.89
CA ILE A 136 28.55 -20.19 -4.62
C ILE A 136 27.55 -19.55 -3.66
N ILE A 137 28.05 -18.99 -2.57
CA ILE A 137 27.31 -18.06 -1.71
C ILE A 137 27.82 -16.65 -1.99
N LYS A 138 26.89 -15.72 -2.21
CA LYS A 138 27.12 -14.30 -2.34
C LYS A 138 26.84 -13.59 -1.02
N LEU A 139 27.85 -12.92 -0.49
CA LEU A 139 27.79 -12.05 0.68
C LEU A 139 27.70 -10.61 0.18
N ILE A 140 26.69 -9.86 0.59
CA ILE A 140 26.46 -8.50 0.11
C ILE A 140 26.50 -7.56 1.31
N ASN A 141 27.24 -6.46 1.18
CA ASN A 141 27.25 -5.37 2.14
C ASN A 141 26.31 -4.25 1.67
N PRO A 142 25.06 -4.18 2.14
CA PRO A 142 24.10 -3.17 1.75
C PRO A 142 24.28 -1.84 2.52
N THR A 143 25.41 -1.62 3.18
CA THR A 143 25.68 -0.42 4.01
C THR A 143 26.69 0.51 3.37
N ASN A 144 26.85 1.70 3.96
CA ASN A 144 27.82 2.71 3.54
C ASN A 144 29.19 2.57 4.23
N LEU A 145 29.38 1.58 5.11
CA LEU A 145 30.66 1.28 5.76
C LEU A 145 31.22 -0.04 5.26
N GLN A 146 32.54 -0.19 5.32
CA GLN A 146 33.21 -1.46 5.04
C GLN A 146 32.83 -2.50 6.11
N LEU A 147 32.54 -3.72 5.66
CA LEU A 147 32.16 -4.84 6.53
C LEU A 147 33.31 -5.85 6.59
N ASN A 148 33.92 -6.02 7.76
CA ASN A 148 34.92 -7.05 7.99
C ASN A 148 34.23 -8.36 8.34
N LEU A 149 34.71 -9.46 7.74
CA LEU A 149 34.14 -10.78 7.97
C LEU A 149 35.22 -11.86 8.03
N THR A 150 34.94 -12.88 8.84
CA THR A 150 35.76 -14.08 8.98
C THR A 150 34.93 -15.29 8.56
N TYR A 151 35.48 -16.12 7.66
CA TYR A 151 34.87 -17.37 7.22
C TYR A 151 35.96 -18.41 6.97
N ASN A 152 35.77 -19.65 7.44
CA ASN A 152 36.78 -20.73 7.29
C ASN A 152 38.20 -20.29 7.70
N ASP A 153 38.35 -19.59 8.83
CA ASP A 153 39.60 -19.02 9.35
C ASP A 153 40.27 -17.95 8.45
N ASN A 154 39.62 -17.51 7.37
CA ASN A 154 40.09 -16.42 6.52
C ASN A 154 39.38 -15.11 6.89
N GLU A 155 40.16 -14.03 6.96
CA GLU A 155 39.63 -12.67 7.12
C GLU A 155 39.54 -11.98 5.75
N THR A 156 38.42 -11.29 5.51
CA THR A 156 38.22 -10.45 4.33
C THR A 156 37.36 -9.24 4.68
N SER A 157 37.19 -8.33 3.73
CA SER A 157 36.34 -7.15 3.89
C SER A 157 35.52 -6.92 2.63
N ILE A 158 34.25 -6.54 2.80
CA ILE A 158 33.36 -6.16 1.70
C ILE A 158 33.17 -4.65 1.74
N ASP A 159 33.55 -3.98 0.65
CA ASP A 159 33.34 -2.54 0.48
C ASP A 159 31.84 -2.17 0.48
N PRO A 160 31.50 -0.90 0.79
CA PRO A 160 30.13 -0.41 0.74
C PRO A 160 29.42 -0.74 -0.58
N PHE A 161 28.21 -1.29 -0.49
CA PHE A 161 27.36 -1.66 -1.63
C PHE A 161 28.00 -2.66 -2.61
N GLN A 162 29.03 -3.38 -2.17
CA GLN A 162 29.67 -4.45 -2.94
C GLN A 162 29.24 -5.83 -2.46
N SER A 163 29.58 -6.84 -3.25
CA SER A 163 29.39 -8.24 -2.92
C SER A 163 30.68 -9.03 -3.04
N PHE A 164 30.79 -10.08 -2.25
CA PHE A 164 31.88 -11.04 -2.24
C PHE A 164 31.31 -12.45 -2.43
N GLU A 165 31.92 -13.25 -3.30
CA GLU A 165 31.48 -14.61 -3.60
C GLU A 165 32.39 -15.62 -2.91
N VAL A 166 31.77 -16.56 -2.21
CA VAL A 166 32.42 -17.69 -1.54
C VAL A 166 32.09 -18.95 -2.32
N GLU A 167 33.08 -19.50 -3.00
CA GLU A 167 32.96 -20.82 -3.61
C GLU A 167 33.15 -21.91 -2.54
N LEU A 168 32.23 -22.87 -2.51
CA LEU A 168 32.18 -23.95 -1.53
C LEU A 168 32.23 -25.29 -2.24
N THR A 169 33.06 -26.18 -1.73
CA THR A 169 33.19 -27.58 -2.16
C THR A 169 32.85 -28.49 -0.98
N PRO A 170 31.56 -28.68 -0.66
CA PRO A 170 31.17 -29.46 0.51
C PRO A 170 31.60 -30.92 0.39
N THR A 171 32.05 -31.48 1.51
CA THR A 171 32.55 -32.86 1.61
C THR A 171 31.72 -33.73 2.54
N GLN A 172 30.85 -33.12 3.35
CA GLN A 172 29.99 -33.79 4.31
C GLN A 172 28.53 -33.64 3.88
N THR A 173 27.71 -34.65 4.13
CA THR A 173 26.28 -34.63 3.75
C THR A 173 25.53 -33.45 4.34
N PHE A 174 25.91 -33.06 5.55
CA PHE A 174 25.39 -31.87 6.21
C PHE A 174 26.53 -31.15 6.92
N SER A 175 26.67 -29.85 6.69
CA SER A 175 27.62 -28.98 7.37
C SER A 175 27.05 -27.56 7.45
N HIS A 176 27.79 -26.64 8.08
CA HIS A 176 27.45 -25.23 8.10
C HIS A 176 28.62 -24.40 7.57
N LEU A 177 28.33 -23.36 6.80
CA LEU A 177 29.27 -22.25 6.60
C LEU A 177 29.07 -21.26 7.74
N ASN A 178 30.08 -21.09 8.57
CA ASN A 178 30.06 -20.10 9.64
C ASN A 178 30.71 -18.80 9.14
N ILE A 179 30.00 -17.69 9.31
CA ILE A 179 30.48 -16.34 8.97
C ILE A 179 30.36 -15.47 10.21
N SER A 180 31.48 -14.95 10.69
CA SER A 180 31.57 -14.03 11.82
C SER A 180 31.81 -12.61 11.33
N THR A 181 30.97 -11.66 11.75
CA THR A 181 31.07 -10.23 11.42
C THR A 181 30.82 -9.38 12.68
N TYR A 182 29.78 -8.55 12.67
CA TYR A 182 29.16 -7.94 13.84
C TYR A 182 28.23 -8.93 14.57
N LYS A 183 27.90 -10.05 13.91
CA LYS A 183 27.16 -11.21 14.40
C LYS A 183 27.71 -12.48 13.77
N ASP A 184 27.36 -13.61 14.36
CA ASP A 184 27.60 -14.93 13.80
C ASP A 184 26.41 -15.39 12.95
N PHE A 185 26.71 -15.86 11.74
CA PHE A 185 25.77 -16.44 10.80
C PHE A 185 26.19 -17.88 10.49
N SER A 186 25.23 -18.81 10.45
CA SER A 186 25.47 -20.25 10.29
C SER A 186 24.57 -20.75 9.19
N ILE A 187 25.11 -20.82 7.97
CA ILE A 187 24.35 -21.18 6.78
C ILE A 187 24.40 -22.69 6.60
N PRO A 188 23.26 -23.40 6.60
CA PRO A 188 23.25 -24.84 6.42
C PRO A 188 23.62 -25.21 4.98
N ILE A 189 24.47 -26.23 4.86
CA ILE A 189 24.91 -26.83 3.61
C ILE A 189 24.48 -28.29 3.62
N ILE A 190 23.59 -28.65 2.72
CA ILE A 190 23.12 -30.01 2.50
C ILE A 190 23.73 -30.48 1.18
N TYR A 191 24.64 -31.45 1.27
CA TYR A 191 25.36 -32.03 0.15
C TYR A 191 24.91 -33.46 -0.09
N PHE A 192 24.45 -33.77 -1.31
CA PHE A 192 24.11 -35.13 -1.68
C PHE A 192 25.09 -35.66 -2.72
N ASN A 193 25.78 -36.75 -2.35
CA ASN A 193 26.69 -37.45 -3.26
C ASN A 193 25.86 -38.14 -4.35
N THR A 194 26.10 -37.79 -5.62
CA THR A 194 25.36 -38.22 -6.83
C THR A 194 25.51 -39.70 -7.20
N THR A 195 26.04 -40.54 -6.30
CA THR A 195 26.06 -41.99 -6.50
C THR A 195 24.65 -42.62 -6.39
N GLY A 196 23.65 -41.89 -5.89
CA GLY A 196 22.24 -42.28 -5.94
C GLY A 196 21.44 -41.55 -7.03
N ASN A 197 20.50 -42.24 -7.68
CA ASN A 197 19.48 -41.65 -8.56
C ASN A 197 18.51 -40.79 -7.74
N ILE A 198 18.93 -39.60 -7.33
CA ILE A 198 18.06 -38.61 -6.68
C ILE A 198 17.68 -37.59 -7.74
N THR A 199 16.39 -37.49 -8.07
CA THR A 199 15.86 -36.42 -8.92
C THR A 199 15.86 -35.13 -8.14
N PHE A 200 16.79 -34.23 -8.48
CA PHE A 200 16.85 -32.88 -7.95
C PHE A 200 15.65 -32.07 -8.46
N VAL A 201 14.82 -31.59 -7.54
CA VAL A 201 13.83 -30.54 -7.83
C VAL A 201 14.47 -29.25 -7.39
N SER A 202 14.87 -28.41 -8.35
CA SER A 202 15.34 -27.05 -8.05
C SER A 202 14.24 -26.32 -7.28
N PRO A 203 14.58 -25.49 -6.26
CA PRO A 203 13.62 -24.58 -5.66
C PRO A 203 12.88 -23.80 -6.76
N GLU A 204 11.57 -23.64 -6.62
CA GLU A 204 10.79 -22.83 -7.55
C GLU A 204 11.38 -21.42 -7.63
N THR A 205 11.78 -21.00 -8.83
CA THR A 205 12.32 -19.66 -9.05
C THR A 205 11.19 -18.65 -8.97
N LYS A 206 11.00 -18.04 -7.80
CA LYS A 206 10.04 -16.94 -7.64
C LYS A 206 10.41 -15.76 -8.55
N PRO A 207 9.42 -15.00 -9.06
CA PRO A 207 9.69 -13.79 -9.83
C PRO A 207 10.49 -12.79 -8.98
N ASN A 208 11.47 -12.17 -9.64
CA ASN A 208 12.35 -11.18 -9.03
C ASN A 208 11.62 -9.84 -8.82
N LEU A 209 10.66 -9.48 -9.67
CA LEU A 209 9.80 -8.32 -9.42
C LEU A 209 8.70 -8.69 -8.43
N ARG A 210 8.51 -7.90 -7.37
CA ARG A 210 7.36 -8.06 -6.46
C ARG A 210 6.87 -6.72 -5.94
N ALA A 211 5.59 -6.65 -5.61
CA ALA A 211 5.01 -5.52 -4.88
C ALA A 211 5.20 -5.68 -3.37
N GLU A 212 5.25 -4.56 -2.65
CA GLU A 212 5.31 -4.55 -1.18
C GLU A 212 4.15 -5.33 -0.57
N PHE A 213 2.94 -5.11 -1.09
CA PHE A 213 1.73 -5.79 -0.66
C PHE A 213 1.13 -6.56 -1.84
N GLU A 214 0.77 -7.83 -1.60
CA GLU A 214 0.13 -8.68 -2.61
C GLU A 214 -1.35 -8.31 -2.80
N LEU A 215 -1.96 -7.74 -1.75
CA LEU A 215 -3.33 -7.28 -1.70
C LEU A 215 -3.39 -5.84 -1.19
N ILE A 216 -4.02 -4.96 -1.95
CA ILE A 216 -4.24 -3.56 -1.58
C ILE A 216 -5.73 -3.30 -1.46
N LEU A 217 -6.13 -2.84 -0.28
CA LEU A 217 -7.51 -2.45 0.02
C LEU A 217 -7.62 -0.93 -0.12
N LEU A 218 -8.59 -0.49 -0.93
CA LEU A 218 -8.87 0.92 -1.21
C LEU A 218 -10.33 1.24 -0.92
N GLU A 219 -10.55 2.40 -0.30
CA GLU A 219 -11.87 2.97 -0.01
C GLU A 219 -11.95 4.31 -0.73
N LEU A 220 -12.86 4.42 -1.69
CA LEU A 220 -12.96 5.53 -2.63
C LEU A 220 -14.38 6.09 -2.67
N PHE A 221 -14.50 7.33 -3.14
CA PHE A 221 -15.79 7.92 -3.50
C PHE A 221 -15.94 8.02 -5.02
N THR A 222 -17.17 7.90 -5.52
CA THR A 222 -17.46 8.09 -6.95
C THR A 222 -17.02 9.48 -7.42
N ASN A 223 -16.52 9.59 -8.65
CA ASN A 223 -16.05 10.83 -9.27
C ASN A 223 -14.90 11.54 -8.53
N ASN A 224 -14.33 10.90 -7.50
CA ASN A 224 -13.16 11.41 -6.81
C ASN A 224 -11.89 10.74 -7.38
N LYS A 225 -11.11 11.53 -8.11
CA LYS A 225 -9.81 11.10 -8.62
C LYS A 225 -8.85 10.87 -7.47
N THR A 226 -8.53 9.61 -7.22
CA THR A 226 -7.60 9.18 -6.17
C THR A 226 -6.31 8.65 -6.80
N GLN A 227 -5.18 8.99 -6.19
CA GLN A 227 -3.88 8.47 -6.59
C GLN A 227 -3.41 7.45 -5.55
N GLN A 228 -3.13 6.22 -6.00
CA GLN A 228 -2.56 5.17 -5.18
C GLN A 228 -1.15 4.85 -5.67
N THR A 229 -0.20 4.71 -4.75
CA THR A 229 1.16 4.29 -5.07
C THR A 229 1.43 2.89 -4.52
N ILE A 230 1.97 2.02 -5.37
CA ILE A 230 2.39 0.66 -5.04
C ILE A 230 3.91 0.61 -5.16
N LYS A 231 4.59 0.23 -4.10
CA LYS A 231 6.04 0.10 -4.11
C LYS A 231 6.42 -1.26 -4.69
N LEU A 232 7.21 -1.25 -5.75
CA LEU A 232 7.76 -2.42 -6.43
C LEU A 232 9.25 -2.58 -6.07
N PHE A 233 9.69 -3.83 -5.98
CA PHE A 233 11.07 -4.19 -5.68
C PHE A 233 11.58 -5.19 -6.72
N ASN A 234 12.77 -4.92 -7.25
CA ASN A 234 13.55 -5.95 -7.94
C ASN A 234 14.42 -6.70 -6.91
N PHE A 235 13.99 -7.90 -6.54
CA PHE A 235 14.75 -8.81 -5.67
C PHE A 235 15.87 -9.56 -6.42
N GLY A 236 15.98 -9.39 -7.74
CA GLY A 236 17.09 -9.90 -8.54
C GLY A 236 18.33 -9.00 -8.47
N ASP A 237 19.47 -9.57 -8.84
CA ASP A 237 20.69 -8.81 -9.11
C ASP A 237 20.75 -8.32 -10.57
N ASP A 238 19.99 -8.96 -11.45
CA ASP A 238 19.87 -8.59 -12.87
C ASP A 238 18.90 -7.44 -13.07
N ASN A 239 19.13 -6.66 -14.13
CA ASN A 239 18.22 -5.60 -14.55
C ASN A 239 16.91 -6.19 -15.07
N LEU A 240 15.81 -5.50 -14.80
CA LEU A 240 14.50 -5.75 -15.40
C LEU A 240 14.25 -4.68 -16.46
N THR A 241 13.90 -5.11 -17.66
CA THR A 241 13.65 -4.20 -18.79
C THR A 241 12.23 -4.37 -19.33
N ASN A 242 11.75 -3.38 -20.08
CA ASN A 242 10.42 -3.38 -20.70
C ASN A 242 9.29 -3.62 -19.67
N LEU A 243 9.36 -2.94 -18.52
CA LEU A 243 8.30 -3.03 -17.51
C LEU A 243 7.04 -2.35 -18.02
N GLU A 244 5.96 -3.12 -18.11
CA GLU A 244 4.64 -2.63 -18.49
C GLU A 244 3.60 -3.13 -17.50
N ALA A 245 2.79 -2.21 -16.98
CA ALA A 245 1.71 -2.53 -16.04
C ALA A 245 0.37 -2.24 -16.70
N THR A 246 -0.53 -3.22 -16.62
CA THR A 246 -1.86 -3.18 -17.28
C THR A 246 -2.96 -3.55 -16.29
N SER A 247 -4.16 -3.02 -16.52
CA SER A 247 -5.39 -3.38 -15.82
C SER A 247 -6.49 -3.56 -16.85
N ASN A 248 -7.46 -4.43 -16.56
CA ASN A 248 -8.65 -4.60 -17.39
C ASN A 248 -9.68 -3.49 -17.16
N SER A 249 -9.52 -2.70 -16.10
CA SER A 249 -10.46 -1.64 -15.72
C SER A 249 -10.16 -0.31 -16.41
N THR A 250 -11.20 0.29 -17.00
CA THR A 250 -11.12 1.59 -17.68
C THR A 250 -10.99 2.77 -16.70
N PHE A 251 -11.41 2.59 -15.45
CA PHE A 251 -11.35 3.60 -14.40
C PHE A 251 -9.99 3.64 -13.65
N ILE A 252 -9.05 2.76 -14.01
CA ILE A 252 -7.69 2.72 -13.49
C ILE A 252 -6.72 3.11 -14.60
N LYS A 253 -6.05 4.24 -14.43
CA LYS A 253 -4.94 4.64 -15.29
C LYS A 253 -3.63 4.35 -14.58
N ILE A 254 -2.69 3.76 -15.29
CA ILE A 254 -1.41 3.32 -14.74
C ILE A 254 -0.30 4.18 -15.33
N GLU A 255 0.53 4.76 -14.47
CA GLU A 255 1.72 5.47 -14.94
C GLU A 255 2.74 4.50 -15.53
N LYS A 256 3.42 4.94 -16.58
CA LYS A 256 4.44 4.13 -17.26
C LYS A 256 5.59 3.81 -16.31
N LEU A 257 5.96 2.53 -16.24
CA LEU A 257 7.14 2.07 -15.51
C LEU A 257 8.42 2.31 -16.33
N ARG A 258 9.56 2.34 -15.63
CA ARG A 258 10.89 2.44 -16.23
C ARG A 258 11.63 1.16 -15.96
N ASP A 259 12.71 0.92 -16.68
CA ASP A 259 13.62 -0.18 -16.38
C ASP A 259 14.14 -0.06 -14.94
N MET A 260 14.27 -1.21 -14.29
CA MET A 260 14.74 -1.32 -12.92
C MET A 260 16.10 -2.01 -12.89
N SER A 261 17.09 -1.38 -12.28
CA SER A 261 18.37 -2.03 -12.01
C SER A 261 18.20 -3.16 -10.98
N GLY A 262 19.17 -4.05 -10.91
CA GLY A 262 19.29 -5.01 -9.81
C GLY A 262 19.09 -4.33 -8.46
N ARG A 263 18.29 -4.93 -7.56
CA ARG A 263 18.00 -4.40 -6.21
C ARG A 263 17.28 -3.05 -6.15
N GLU A 264 16.84 -2.52 -7.27
CA GLU A 264 16.15 -1.23 -7.31
C GLU A 264 14.72 -1.32 -6.75
N THR A 265 14.26 -0.19 -6.21
CA THR A 265 12.87 0.03 -5.84
C THR A 265 12.25 1.08 -6.75
N GLN A 266 11.03 0.84 -7.20
CA GLN A 266 10.26 1.80 -8.00
C GLN A 266 8.82 1.92 -7.49
N ASN A 267 8.24 3.10 -7.59
CA ASN A 267 6.82 3.33 -7.33
C ASN A 267 6.01 3.14 -8.63
N LEU A 268 4.97 2.31 -8.57
CA LEU A 268 3.91 2.18 -9.54
C LEU A 268 2.74 3.06 -9.09
N THR A 269 2.44 4.11 -9.84
CA THR A 269 1.33 5.02 -9.54
C THR A 269 0.09 4.61 -10.33
N LEU A 270 -1.03 4.52 -9.62
CA LEU A 270 -2.36 4.31 -10.17
C LEU A 270 -3.20 5.57 -9.95
N GLU A 271 -3.83 6.06 -11.00
CA GLU A 271 -4.89 7.06 -10.93
C GLU A 271 -6.23 6.33 -11.06
N ILE A 272 -7.04 6.37 -10.02
CA ILE A 272 -8.30 5.64 -9.91
C ILE A 272 -9.44 6.66 -9.86
N ASN A 273 -10.37 6.57 -10.79
CA ASN A 273 -11.55 7.44 -10.84
C ASN A 273 -12.76 6.63 -11.32
N SER A 274 -13.51 6.04 -10.37
CA SER A 274 -14.72 5.30 -10.69
C SER A 274 -15.95 6.22 -10.68
N GLU A 275 -16.78 6.13 -11.71
CA GLU A 275 -18.10 6.77 -11.76
C GLU A 275 -19.17 5.89 -11.07
N LEU A 276 -18.88 4.60 -10.88
CA LEU A 276 -19.78 3.62 -10.32
C LEU A 276 -19.43 3.32 -8.86
N SER A 277 -20.44 3.33 -7.99
CA SER A 277 -20.31 2.80 -6.63
C SER A 277 -20.39 1.28 -6.65
N GLY A 278 -19.64 0.61 -5.77
CA GLY A 278 -19.64 -0.84 -5.70
C GLY A 278 -18.38 -1.42 -5.08
N TYR A 279 -18.26 -2.74 -5.19
CA TYR A 279 -17.05 -3.49 -4.89
C TYR A 279 -16.39 -3.94 -6.20
N PHE A 280 -15.11 -3.67 -6.33
CA PHE A 280 -14.32 -4.06 -7.49
C PHE A 280 -13.10 -4.85 -7.01
N GLN A 281 -12.82 -5.95 -7.69
CA GLN A 281 -11.60 -6.71 -7.49
C GLN A 281 -10.81 -6.70 -8.79
N GLU A 282 -9.68 -6.02 -8.79
CA GLU A 282 -8.87 -5.77 -9.97
C GLU A 282 -7.50 -6.42 -9.81
N ILE A 283 -6.94 -6.89 -10.93
CA ILE A 283 -5.60 -7.44 -10.98
C ILE A 283 -4.76 -6.53 -11.88
N ILE A 284 -3.66 -6.01 -11.33
CA ILE A 284 -2.66 -5.28 -12.09
C ILE A 284 -1.60 -6.27 -12.55
N ASN A 285 -1.55 -6.52 -13.85
CA ASN A 285 -0.56 -7.40 -14.47
C ASN A 285 0.67 -6.58 -14.86
N ILE A 286 1.83 -6.95 -14.34
CA ILE A 286 3.11 -6.30 -14.61
C ILE A 286 3.99 -7.28 -15.40
N SER A 287 4.14 -7.04 -16.70
CA SER A 287 5.05 -7.79 -17.56
C SER A 287 6.44 -7.13 -17.59
N TYR A 288 7.48 -7.96 -17.72
CA TYR A 288 8.86 -7.50 -17.79
C TYR A 288 9.78 -8.55 -18.40
N ILE A 289 10.96 -8.14 -18.87
CA ILE A 289 12.01 -9.03 -19.36
C ILE A 289 13.11 -9.16 -18.31
N GLN A 290 13.53 -10.39 -18.07
CA GLN A 290 14.67 -10.74 -17.22
C GLN A 290 15.44 -11.88 -17.86
N ASN A 291 16.76 -11.71 -18.04
CA ASN A 291 17.64 -12.71 -18.66
C ASN A 291 17.05 -13.26 -19.97
N GLU A 292 16.58 -12.33 -20.82
CA GLU A 292 15.97 -12.61 -22.14
C GLU A 292 14.65 -13.41 -22.08
N THR A 293 14.10 -13.64 -20.89
CA THR A 293 12.79 -14.29 -20.69
C THR A 293 11.73 -13.30 -20.24
N GLU A 294 10.56 -13.36 -20.86
CA GLU A 294 9.39 -12.60 -20.43
C GLU A 294 8.79 -13.24 -19.17
N LYS A 295 8.48 -12.40 -18.18
CA LYS A 295 7.88 -12.79 -16.91
C LYS A 295 6.73 -11.85 -16.57
N THR A 296 5.84 -12.32 -15.72
CA THR A 296 4.69 -11.54 -15.24
C THR A 296 4.59 -11.63 -13.73
N THR A 297 4.15 -10.55 -13.10
CA THR A 297 3.81 -10.47 -11.69
C THR A 297 2.48 -9.75 -11.53
N GLU A 298 1.69 -10.17 -10.56
CA GLU A 298 0.33 -9.68 -10.35
C GLU A 298 0.22 -8.95 -9.02
N VAL A 299 -0.58 -7.88 -8.98
CA VAL A 299 -0.96 -7.18 -7.75
C VAL A 299 -2.47 -7.12 -7.68
N THR A 300 -3.06 -7.62 -6.60
CA THR A 300 -4.52 -7.61 -6.43
C THR A 300 -4.95 -6.34 -5.71
N LEU A 301 -5.91 -5.63 -6.30
CA LEU A 301 -6.60 -4.50 -5.70
C LEU A 301 -8.02 -4.91 -5.33
N VAL A 302 -8.43 -4.53 -4.14
CA VAL A 302 -9.82 -4.64 -3.68
C VAL A 302 -10.30 -3.25 -3.35
N ILE A 303 -11.27 -2.76 -4.13
CA ILE A 303 -11.69 -1.37 -4.16
C ILE A 303 -13.16 -1.30 -3.76
N PHE A 304 -13.43 -0.59 -2.66
CA PHE A 304 -14.77 -0.25 -2.22
C PHE A 304 -15.05 1.19 -2.65
N VAL A 305 -16.11 1.42 -3.41
CA VAL A 305 -16.50 2.75 -3.91
C VAL A 305 -17.88 3.11 -3.40
N LEU A 306 -17.99 4.22 -2.65
CA LEU A 306 -19.25 4.79 -2.22
C LEU A 306 -19.60 6.05 -3.04
N PRO A 307 -20.89 6.38 -3.23
CA PRO A 307 -21.29 7.67 -3.79
C PRO A 307 -20.74 8.86 -3.01
N GLU A 308 -20.47 9.96 -3.70
CA GLU A 308 -20.07 11.23 -3.09
C GLU A 308 -21.15 11.73 -2.10
N GLY A 309 -20.71 12.34 -1.00
CA GLY A 309 -21.60 12.86 0.04
C GLY A 309 -22.02 11.84 1.11
N ILE A 310 -21.62 10.57 0.96
CA ILE A 310 -21.79 9.54 1.99
C ILE A 310 -20.63 9.58 2.98
N SER A 311 -20.90 9.34 4.26
CA SER A 311 -19.89 9.34 5.33
C SER A 311 -19.01 8.08 5.33
N GLU A 312 -17.72 8.23 5.64
CA GLU A 312 -16.71 7.16 5.74
C GLU A 312 -17.08 5.92 6.59
N PRO A 313 -17.84 6.01 7.71
CA PRO A 313 -18.21 4.81 8.49
C PRO A 313 -18.93 3.73 7.69
N ASN A 314 -19.49 4.08 6.53
CA ASN A 314 -20.23 3.16 5.67
C ASN A 314 -19.33 2.20 4.85
N PHE A 315 -18.00 2.34 4.89
CA PHE A 315 -17.08 1.34 4.35
C PHE A 315 -17.02 0.05 5.19
N GLN A 316 -17.59 0.04 6.40
CA GLN A 316 -17.64 -1.17 7.22
C GLN A 316 -18.47 -2.28 6.56
N ILE A 317 -17.84 -3.46 6.46
CA ILE A 317 -18.45 -4.69 5.96
C ILE A 317 -19.25 -5.32 7.12
N GLN A 318 -20.56 -5.48 6.92
CA GLN A 318 -21.46 -6.15 7.85
C GLN A 318 -21.31 -7.68 7.77
N GLU A 319 -21.65 -8.39 8.85
CA GLU A 319 -21.60 -9.86 8.87
C GLU A 319 -22.83 -10.50 8.22
N GLU A 320 -23.88 -9.70 7.99
CA GLU A 320 -25.14 -10.08 7.35
C GLU A 320 -25.11 -9.89 5.83
N THR A 321 -25.89 -10.69 5.10
CA THR A 321 -26.13 -10.49 3.66
C THR A 321 -27.03 -9.27 3.41
N CYS A 322 -27.04 -8.75 2.18
CA CYS A 322 -27.88 -7.59 1.86
C CYS A 322 -29.38 -7.88 2.10
N GLU A 323 -29.83 -9.10 1.77
CA GLU A 323 -31.19 -9.57 2.05
C GLU A 323 -31.51 -9.59 3.55
N GLN A 324 -30.55 -10.04 4.39
CA GLN A 324 -30.71 -10.06 5.85
C GLN A 324 -30.79 -8.66 6.44
N LEU A 325 -30.09 -7.69 5.84
CA LEU A 325 -30.16 -6.27 6.19
C LEU A 325 -31.45 -5.59 5.68
N SER A 326 -32.36 -6.34 5.04
CA SER A 326 -33.55 -5.78 4.38
C SER A 326 -33.23 -4.72 3.32
N GLY A 327 -32.05 -4.83 2.70
CA GLY A 327 -31.63 -3.97 1.60
C GLY A 327 -31.73 -4.67 0.25
N GLN A 328 -31.33 -3.94 -0.80
CA GLN A 328 -31.26 -4.44 -2.17
C GLN A 328 -29.97 -3.98 -2.85
N ILE A 329 -29.51 -4.76 -3.81
CA ILE A 329 -28.36 -4.41 -4.67
C ILE A 329 -28.90 -3.60 -5.85
N CYS A 330 -28.35 -2.41 -6.05
CA CYS A 330 -28.75 -1.54 -7.15
C CYS A 330 -28.14 -2.03 -8.48
N GLU A 331 -28.95 -2.06 -9.55
CA GLU A 331 -28.48 -2.38 -10.90
C GLU A 331 -27.51 -1.30 -11.45
N PRO A 332 -26.70 -1.60 -12.47
CA PRO A 332 -25.90 -0.58 -13.12
C PRO A 332 -26.75 0.59 -13.64
N GLY A 333 -26.38 1.84 -13.31
CA GLY A 333 -27.10 3.05 -13.74
C GLY A 333 -28.19 3.55 -12.79
N VAL A 334 -28.45 2.84 -11.68
CA VAL A 334 -29.31 3.32 -10.58
C VAL A 334 -28.48 3.63 -9.34
N ILE A 335 -28.82 4.72 -8.63
CA ILE A 335 -28.17 5.15 -7.39
C ILE A 335 -29.06 4.80 -6.18
N CYS A 336 -28.45 4.51 -5.04
CA CYS A 336 -29.21 4.34 -3.80
C CYS A 336 -29.62 5.72 -3.25
N ASN A 337 -30.91 5.88 -2.92
CA ASN A 337 -31.46 7.10 -2.32
C ASN A 337 -31.27 7.18 -0.79
N GLY A 338 -30.82 6.10 -0.14
CA GLY A 338 -30.66 6.04 1.31
C GLY A 338 -29.28 5.60 1.77
N THR A 339 -29.22 4.95 2.93
CA THR A 339 -27.97 4.45 3.51
C THR A 339 -27.43 3.30 2.68
N ILE A 340 -26.13 3.38 2.36
CA ILE A 340 -25.37 2.33 1.70
C ILE A 340 -24.42 1.71 2.72
N THR A 341 -24.27 0.39 2.68
CA THR A 341 -23.29 -0.36 3.46
C THR A 341 -22.77 -1.55 2.64
N PHE A 342 -21.67 -2.18 3.04
CA PHE A 342 -21.18 -3.40 2.40
C PHE A 342 -21.66 -4.63 3.17
N SER A 343 -22.27 -5.59 2.48
CA SER A 343 -22.73 -6.84 3.08
C SER A 343 -21.59 -7.85 3.28
N LYS A 344 -21.86 -8.97 3.96
CA LYS A 344 -20.94 -10.11 4.12
C LYS A 344 -20.30 -10.57 2.81
N ASN A 345 -21.05 -10.50 1.72
CA ASN A 345 -20.62 -10.91 0.39
C ASN A 345 -19.80 -9.83 -0.32
N LYS A 346 -19.48 -8.73 0.37
CA LYS A 346 -18.80 -7.53 -0.14
C LYS A 346 -19.61 -6.81 -1.22
N GLU A 347 -20.94 -6.96 -1.20
CA GLU A 347 -21.83 -6.28 -2.14
C GLU A 347 -22.24 -4.91 -1.56
N SER A 348 -22.35 -3.90 -2.42
CA SER A 348 -22.92 -2.61 -2.03
C SER A 348 -24.42 -2.77 -1.83
N CYS A 349 -24.87 -2.69 -0.58
CA CYS A 349 -26.25 -2.89 -0.16
C CYS A 349 -26.94 -1.56 0.10
N CYS A 350 -27.99 -1.27 -0.66
CA CYS A 350 -28.86 -0.12 -0.45
C CYS A 350 -29.96 -0.48 0.55
N LEU A 351 -29.96 0.14 1.73
CA LEU A 351 -30.99 -0.09 2.77
C LEU A 351 -32.30 0.68 2.50
N ALA A 352 -32.46 1.21 1.28
CA ALA A 352 -33.60 2.00 0.85
C ALA A 352 -33.98 1.64 -0.60
N SER A 353 -34.26 2.64 -1.44
CA SER A 353 -34.65 2.44 -2.84
C SER A 353 -33.52 2.78 -3.81
N CYS A 354 -33.34 1.94 -4.83
CA CYS A 354 -32.52 2.28 -6.00
C CYS A 354 -33.34 3.15 -6.96
N ILE A 355 -32.79 4.29 -7.38
CA ILE A 355 -33.44 5.25 -8.28
C ILE A 355 -32.59 5.45 -9.54
N GLU A 356 -33.22 5.52 -10.71
CA GLU A 356 -32.53 5.84 -11.97
C GLU A 356 -31.97 7.26 -11.91
N ILE A 357 -30.72 7.42 -12.37
CA ILE A 357 -30.16 8.75 -12.64
C ILE A 357 -30.94 9.31 -13.83
N LYS A 358 -31.85 10.24 -13.56
CA LYS A 358 -32.43 11.04 -14.64
C LYS A 358 -31.39 12.05 -15.06
N ASP A 359 -30.83 11.88 -16.25
CA ASP A 359 -30.07 12.93 -16.91
C ASP A 359 -31.00 14.13 -17.11
N ASP A 360 -30.90 15.13 -16.25
CA ASP A 360 -31.63 16.40 -16.36
C ASP A 360 -31.20 17.22 -17.61
N ASP A 361 -30.31 16.68 -18.45
CA ASP A 361 -29.75 17.34 -19.65
C ASP A 361 -30.40 16.97 -20.98
N SER A 362 -31.52 16.23 -21.00
CA SER A 362 -32.42 16.24 -22.16
C SER A 362 -33.50 17.29 -21.98
N GLY A 363 -33.10 18.54 -22.20
CA GLY A 363 -33.94 19.73 -22.12
C GLY A 363 -35.10 19.74 -23.11
N ASP A 364 -36.16 18.98 -22.84
CA ASP A 364 -37.50 19.20 -23.36
C ASP A 364 -38.27 20.14 -22.42
N SER A 365 -37.67 21.32 -22.16
CA SER A 365 -38.38 22.41 -21.49
C SER A 365 -39.12 23.27 -22.51
N ASN A 366 -40.26 22.78 -22.97
CA ASN A 366 -41.33 23.60 -23.56
C ASN A 366 -41.97 24.51 -22.49
N GLY A 367 -41.15 25.27 -21.77
CA GLY A 367 -41.53 25.99 -20.56
C GLY A 367 -41.06 27.44 -20.58
N PHE A 368 -41.89 28.33 -21.13
CA PHE A 368 -42.03 29.76 -20.78
C PHE A 368 -40.79 30.70 -20.76
N GLY A 369 -39.56 30.25 -21.05
CA GLY A 369 -38.36 31.10 -21.05
C GLY A 369 -38.43 32.27 -22.04
N TRP A 370 -39.10 32.08 -23.18
CA TRP A 370 -39.31 33.13 -24.17
C TRP A 370 -40.22 34.26 -23.66
N LEU A 371 -41.14 33.96 -22.73
CA LEU A 371 -42.03 34.97 -22.13
C LEU A 371 -41.28 35.90 -21.18
N ILE A 372 -40.29 35.39 -20.44
CA ILE A 372 -39.42 36.20 -19.59
C ILE A 372 -38.54 37.13 -20.43
N ALA A 373 -38.00 36.66 -21.56
CA ALA A 373 -37.22 37.49 -22.48
C ALA A 373 -38.04 38.67 -23.05
N ILE A 374 -39.32 38.44 -23.39
CA ILE A 374 -40.23 39.50 -23.87
C ILE A 374 -40.51 40.53 -22.77
N VAL A 375 -40.72 40.09 -21.52
CA VAL A 375 -40.95 41.01 -20.40
C VAL A 375 -39.71 41.88 -20.13
N ILE A 376 -38.51 41.30 -20.17
CA ILE A 376 -37.26 42.07 -20.01
C ILE A 376 -37.09 43.08 -21.15
N PHE A 377 -37.37 42.70 -22.40
CA PHE A 377 -37.30 43.60 -23.54
C PHE A 377 -38.31 44.75 -23.45
N ALA A 378 -39.53 44.49 -22.97
CA ALA A 378 -40.55 45.52 -22.77
C ALA A 378 -40.14 46.53 -21.69
N ILE A 379 -39.57 46.06 -20.57
CA ILE A 379 -39.06 46.92 -19.49
C ILE A 379 -37.90 47.78 -19.99
N LEU A 380 -36.93 47.19 -20.70
CA LEU A 380 -35.80 47.92 -21.26
C LEU A 380 -36.24 48.94 -22.33
N GLY A 381 -37.21 48.59 -23.16
CA GLY A 381 -37.82 49.51 -24.14
C GLY A 381 -38.51 50.70 -23.46
N PHE A 382 -39.24 50.45 -22.36
CA PHE A 382 -39.91 51.51 -21.60
C PHE A 382 -38.90 52.45 -20.91
N ILE A 383 -37.84 51.89 -20.31
CA ILE A 383 -36.75 52.67 -19.71
C ILE A 383 -36.02 53.50 -20.78
N GLY A 384 -35.69 52.89 -21.92
CA GLY A 384 -35.04 53.57 -23.04
C GLY A 384 -35.89 54.73 -23.59
N HIS A 385 -37.20 54.52 -23.75
CA HIS A 385 -38.12 55.57 -24.19
C HIS A 385 -38.23 56.72 -23.17
N TYR A 386 -38.27 56.41 -21.88
CA TYR A 386 -38.32 57.41 -20.81
C TYR A 386 -37.06 58.30 -20.80
N PHE A 387 -35.87 57.70 -20.89
CA PHE A 387 -34.62 58.46 -20.97
C PHE A 387 -34.50 59.30 -22.24
N TYR A 388 -34.92 58.76 -23.39
CA TYR A 388 -34.94 59.50 -24.65
C TYR A 388 -35.84 60.75 -24.58
N LYS A 389 -37.03 60.62 -23.98
CA LYS A 389 -37.97 61.74 -23.81
C LYS A 389 -37.42 62.79 -22.83
N LYS A 390 -36.75 62.36 -21.76
CA LYS A 390 -36.10 63.25 -20.78
C LYS A 390 -34.91 64.01 -21.38
N GLN A 391 -34.17 63.39 -22.30
CA GLN A 391 -33.06 64.04 -22.99
C GLN A 391 -33.54 65.11 -23.97
N LYS A 392 -34.67 64.91 -24.67
CA LYS A 392 -35.28 65.95 -25.52
C LYS A 392 -35.84 67.15 -24.75
N SER A 393 -36.18 67.01 -23.46
CA SER A 393 -36.65 68.14 -22.63
C SER A 393 -35.53 69.00 -22.04
N LEU A 394 -34.27 68.59 -22.17
CA LEU A 394 -33.11 69.38 -21.77
C LEU A 394 -32.54 70.08 -23.00
N GLN A 395 -33.22 71.12 -23.50
CA GLN A 395 -32.56 72.08 -24.37
C GLN A 395 -31.42 72.71 -23.57
N THR A 396 -30.19 72.44 -23.98
CA THR A 396 -28.99 73.05 -23.42
C THR A 396 -29.17 74.58 -23.50
N PRO A 397 -29.15 75.32 -22.39
CA PRO A 397 -29.27 76.77 -22.44
C PRO A 397 -28.16 77.32 -23.33
N THR A 398 -28.51 78.21 -24.25
CA THR A 398 -27.52 78.83 -25.15
C THR A 398 -26.42 79.50 -24.31
N PRO A 399 -25.16 79.58 -24.79
CA PRO A 399 -24.04 80.17 -24.04
C PRO A 399 -24.31 81.57 -23.45
N LYS A 400 -25.23 82.35 -24.06
CA LYS A 400 -25.69 83.63 -23.51
C LYS A 400 -26.50 83.49 -22.20
N GLN A 401 -27.32 82.46 -22.06
CA GLN A 401 -28.12 82.22 -20.86
C GLN A 401 -27.31 81.62 -19.70
N SER A 402 -26.30 80.78 -20.00
CA SER A 402 -25.38 80.27 -18.97
C SER A 402 -24.45 81.36 -18.43
N MET A 403 -24.04 82.33 -19.26
CA MET A 403 -23.32 83.51 -18.82
C MET A 403 -24.19 84.39 -17.91
N LYS A 404 -25.45 84.67 -18.28
CA LYS A 404 -26.35 85.52 -17.49
C LYS A 404 -26.64 84.94 -16.09
N THR A 405 -26.90 83.63 -16.02
CA THR A 405 -27.13 82.94 -14.73
C THR A 405 -25.87 82.83 -13.87
N SER A 406 -24.68 82.74 -14.49
CA SER A 406 -23.41 82.80 -13.75
C SER A 406 -23.13 84.21 -13.21
N THR A 407 -23.40 85.26 -13.98
CA THR A 407 -23.29 86.66 -13.53
C THR A 407 -24.24 86.96 -12.38
N GLU A 408 -25.51 86.55 -12.46
CA GLU A 408 -26.48 86.74 -11.36
C GLU A 408 -26.09 85.97 -10.08
N LYS A 409 -25.53 84.76 -10.22
CA LYS A 409 -25.01 84.00 -9.06
C LYS A 409 -23.77 84.65 -8.45
N PHE A 410 -22.95 85.32 -9.26
CA PHE A 410 -21.76 86.03 -8.79
C PHE A 410 -22.14 87.34 -8.10
N GLU A 411 -23.07 88.12 -8.68
CA GLU A 411 -23.64 89.32 -8.05
C GLU A 411 -24.32 88.99 -6.72
N LYS A 412 -25.12 87.91 -6.64
CA LYS A 412 -25.72 87.45 -5.37
C LYS A 412 -24.70 87.01 -4.32
N ARG A 413 -23.46 86.68 -4.70
CA ARG A 413 -22.36 86.38 -3.76
C ARG A 413 -21.58 87.63 -3.35
N LEU A 414 -21.52 88.65 -4.21
CA LEU A 414 -20.86 89.93 -3.94
C LEU A 414 -21.73 90.87 -3.10
N VAL A 415 -23.05 90.86 -3.31
CA VAL A 415 -24.01 91.54 -2.43
C VAL A 415 -24.25 90.63 -1.23
N GLY A 416 -23.29 90.63 -0.31
CA GLY A 416 -23.25 89.75 0.86
C GLY A 416 -24.57 89.72 1.62
N ASN A 417 -25.08 88.51 1.86
CA ASN A 417 -26.12 88.30 2.86
C ASN A 417 -25.41 88.24 4.22
N GLU A 418 -25.36 89.37 4.93
CA GLU A 418 -24.60 89.61 6.17
C GLU A 418 -24.93 88.67 7.36
N ASN A 419 -25.81 87.68 7.23
CA ASN A 419 -26.34 86.94 8.37
C ASN A 419 -26.11 85.42 8.41
N LYS A 420 -25.15 84.85 7.65
CA LYS A 420 -24.79 83.43 7.81
C LYS A 420 -23.43 83.24 8.48
N ARG A 421 -23.47 83.21 9.82
CA ARG A 421 -22.39 82.76 10.70
C ARG A 421 -22.12 81.28 10.42
N THR A 422 -21.04 80.97 9.73
CA THR A 422 -20.54 79.60 9.55
C THR A 422 -19.90 79.12 10.84
N THR A 423 -20.61 78.32 11.63
CA THR A 423 -20.04 77.55 12.74
C THR A 423 -19.31 76.33 12.18
N GLY A 424 -17.99 76.38 12.16
CA GLY A 424 -17.15 75.22 11.83
C GLY A 424 -17.10 74.26 13.02
N ASN A 425 -17.61 73.04 12.84
CA ASN A 425 -17.35 71.94 13.77
C ASN A 425 -15.98 71.34 13.46
N LEU A 426 -14.99 71.64 14.29
CA LEU A 426 -13.74 70.90 14.38
C LEU A 426 -13.97 69.68 15.26
N THR A 427 -14.15 68.50 14.67
CA THR A 427 -14.02 67.23 15.39
C THR A 427 -12.53 66.94 15.59
N LYS A 428 -12.13 66.83 16.86
CA LYS A 428 -10.77 66.47 17.31
C LYS A 428 -10.72 64.96 17.52
N SER A 429 -9.60 64.38 17.10
CA SER A 429 -9.03 63.03 17.30
C SER A 429 -9.83 61.97 18.04
#